data_AF-A0A2W4XD42-F1
#
_entry.id   AF-A0A2W4XD42-F1
#
_cell.length_a   1.000
_cell.length_b   1.000
_cell.length_c   1.000
_cell.angle_alpha   90.00
_cell.angle_beta   90.00
_cell.angle_gamma   90.00
#
_symmetry.space_group_name_H-M   'P 1'
#
loop_
_entity.id
_entity.type
_entity.pdbx_description
1 polymer ?
#
loop_
_entity_poly.entity_id
_entity_poly.type
_entity_poly.pdbx_seq_one_letter_code
_entity_poly.pdbx_strand_id
1 'polypeptide(L)'
;MATLSQPKIIVLDDDPTGSQTVHSCLLLLKWDIETLMLGLQDASPIFFVLTNTRSLTPEAAAAVTTEVCENLKIALRNTRTQNFLLVSRSDSTLRGHYPIETDVIAQHLGPFDAHFLTPQFF
;
A
#
# COMPACT_ATOMS: atom_id res chain seq x y z
N MET A 1 -16.12 -15.43 22.23
CA MET A 1 -14.77 -15.04 21.77
C MET A 1 -14.91 -14.49 20.37
N ALA A 2 -14.59 -13.22 20.13
CA ALA A 2 -14.53 -12.71 18.77
C ALA A 2 -13.36 -13.41 18.06
N THR A 3 -13.64 -14.14 16.99
CA THR A 3 -12.61 -14.64 16.09
C THR A 3 -11.86 -13.42 15.55
N LEU A 4 -10.59 -13.27 15.91
CA LEU A 4 -9.72 -12.27 15.30
C LEU A 4 -9.64 -12.58 13.80
N SER A 5 -10.34 -11.79 12.98
CA SER A 5 -10.16 -11.86 11.54
C SER A 5 -8.73 -11.45 11.22
N GLN A 6 -8.07 -12.16 10.29
CA GLN A 6 -6.76 -11.73 9.82
C GLN A 6 -6.91 -10.37 9.10
N PRO A 7 -6.02 -9.40 9.36
CA PRO A 7 -6.09 -8.12 8.68
C PRO A 7 -5.85 -8.29 7.17
N LYS A 8 -6.51 -7.48 6.36
CA LYS A 8 -6.16 -7.34 4.95
C LYS A 8 -4.84 -6.56 4.83
N ILE A 9 -3.84 -7.11 4.16
CA ILE A 9 -2.55 -6.47 3.94
C ILE A 9 -2.58 -5.76 2.59
N ILE A 10 -2.29 -4.48 2.61
CA ILE A 10 -2.31 -3.61 1.44
C ILE A 10 -0.89 -3.09 1.25
N VAL A 11 -0.26 -3.47 0.16
CA VAL A 11 1.13 -3.06 -0.13
C VAL A 11 1.13 -1.99 -1.20
N LEU A 12 1.72 -0.83 -0.92
CA LEU A 12 2.08 0.17 -1.94
C LEU A 12 3.53 -0.10 -2.34
N ASP A 13 3.76 -0.47 -3.59
CA ASP A 13 5.07 -0.88 -4.12
C ASP A 13 5.61 0.21 -5.07
N ASP A 14 6.75 0.80 -4.70
CA ASP A 14 7.36 1.93 -5.42
C ASP A 14 7.98 1.54 -6.77
N ASP A 15 8.05 0.25 -7.09
CA ASP A 15 8.72 -0.28 -8.28
C ASP A 15 8.24 -1.69 -8.67
N PRO A 16 8.15 -2.00 -9.97
CA PRO A 16 7.63 -3.28 -10.46
C PRO A 16 8.52 -4.49 -10.16
N THR A 17 9.80 -4.33 -9.80
CA THR A 17 10.69 -5.49 -9.63
C THR A 17 10.41 -6.25 -8.34
N GLY A 18 9.98 -5.56 -7.28
CA GLY A 18 9.74 -6.15 -5.97
C GLY A 18 8.59 -7.15 -5.97
N SER A 19 7.52 -6.87 -6.69
CA SER A 19 6.32 -7.71 -6.76
C SER A 19 6.51 -9.00 -7.58
N GLN A 20 7.58 -9.13 -8.36
CA GLN A 20 7.84 -10.30 -9.23
C GLN A 20 8.08 -11.60 -8.45
N THR A 21 8.46 -11.52 -7.18
CA THR A 21 8.72 -12.69 -6.33
C THR A 21 7.50 -13.14 -5.52
N VAL A 22 6.34 -12.51 -5.70
CA VAL A 22 5.12 -12.82 -4.95
C VAL A 22 4.13 -13.55 -5.85
N HIS A 23 3.41 -14.53 -5.31
CA HIS A 23 2.40 -15.29 -6.02
C HIS A 23 1.11 -15.44 -5.20
N SER A 24 0.03 -15.87 -5.86
CA SER A 24 -1.27 -16.14 -5.22
C SER A 24 -1.95 -14.92 -4.57
N CYS A 25 -1.61 -13.72 -5.04
CA CYS A 25 -2.28 -12.46 -4.68
C CYS A 25 -2.38 -11.54 -5.91
N LEU A 26 -3.24 -10.53 -5.82
CA LEU A 26 -3.39 -9.55 -6.89
C LEU A 26 -2.26 -8.51 -6.87
N LEU A 27 -1.77 -8.17 -8.06
CA LEU A 27 -0.96 -6.99 -8.35
C LEU A 27 -1.82 -6.02 -9.16
N LEU A 28 -2.24 -4.93 -8.53
CA LEU A 28 -3.05 -3.89 -9.14
C LEU A 28 -2.13 -2.86 -9.80
N LEU A 29 -2.31 -2.66 -11.10
CA LEU A 29 -1.55 -1.67 -11.90
C LEU A 29 -2.25 -0.31 -11.95
N LYS A 30 -3.38 -0.17 -11.25
CA LYS A 30 -4.22 1.01 -11.15
C LYS A 30 -4.79 1.10 -9.74
N TRP A 31 -5.16 2.31 -9.34
CA TRP A 31 -5.72 2.62 -8.03
C TRP A 31 -7.03 3.41 -8.14
N ASP A 32 -7.78 3.24 -9.23
CA ASP A 32 -9.18 3.68 -9.26
C ASP A 32 -9.99 2.87 -8.23
N ILE A 33 -11.09 3.47 -7.76
CA ILE A 33 -11.87 2.92 -6.64
C ILE A 33 -12.38 1.50 -6.95
N GLU A 34 -12.80 1.23 -8.18
CA GLU A 34 -13.30 -0.09 -8.58
C GLU A 34 -12.20 -1.14 -8.51
N THR A 35 -11.02 -0.85 -9.07
CA THR A 35 -9.85 -1.73 -9.01
C THR A 35 -9.41 -1.99 -7.56
N LEU A 36 -9.41 -0.98 -6.70
CA LEU A 36 -9.06 -1.16 -5.28
C LEU A 36 -10.08 -2.03 -4.53
N MET A 37 -11.37 -1.90 -4.84
CA MET A 37 -12.39 -2.77 -4.25
C MET A 37 -12.19 -4.23 -4.63
N LEU A 38 -11.71 -4.53 -5.85
CA LEU A 38 -11.35 -5.90 -6.24
C LEU A 38 -10.26 -6.46 -5.31
N GLY A 39 -9.18 -5.71 -5.06
CA GLY A 39 -8.12 -6.12 -4.13
C GLY A 39 -8.62 -6.34 -2.70
N LEU A 40 -9.47 -5.43 -2.21
CA LEU A 40 -10.04 -5.51 -0.87
C LEU A 40 -11.01 -6.70 -0.70
N GLN A 41 -11.68 -7.13 -1.76
CA GLN A 41 -12.64 -8.25 -1.73
C GLN A 41 -12.04 -9.60 -2.15
N ASP A 42 -10.81 -9.61 -2.67
CA ASP A 42 -10.14 -10.84 -3.08
C ASP A 42 -9.99 -11.84 -1.91
N ALA A 43 -9.95 -13.13 -2.20
CA ALA A 43 -9.81 -14.16 -1.18
C ALA A 43 -8.41 -14.13 -0.52
N SER A 44 -7.37 -13.68 -1.23
CA SER A 44 -6.04 -13.47 -0.66
C SER A 44 -6.09 -12.43 0.46
N PRO A 45 -5.43 -12.67 1.60
CA PRO A 45 -5.34 -11.67 2.66
C PRO A 45 -4.43 -10.49 2.27
N ILE A 46 -3.69 -10.57 1.16
CA ILE A 46 -2.75 -9.56 0.70
C ILE A 46 -3.00 -9.19 -0.76
N PHE A 47 -2.78 -7.92 -1.11
CA PHE A 47 -2.63 -7.47 -2.49
C PHE A 47 -1.64 -6.29 -2.58
N PHE A 48 -1.15 -6.06 -3.80
CA PHE A 48 -0.18 -5.02 -4.12
C PHE A 48 -0.83 -3.97 -5.00
N VAL A 49 -0.46 -2.72 -4.81
CA VAL A 49 -0.73 -1.59 -5.70
C VAL A 49 0.62 -1.08 -6.17
N LEU A 50 0.87 -1.21 -7.47
CA LEU A 50 2.10 -0.71 -8.08
C LEU A 50 1.96 0.80 -8.30
N THR A 51 2.62 1.60 -7.47
CA THR A 51 2.66 3.07 -7.63
C THR A 51 3.74 3.49 -8.61
N ASN A 52 4.82 2.69 -8.74
CA ASN A 52 5.94 2.93 -9.64
C ASN A 52 6.55 4.34 -9.47
N THR A 53 6.63 4.81 -8.22
CA THR A 53 7.03 6.16 -7.83
C THR A 53 8.54 6.35 -7.72
N ARG A 54 9.34 5.28 -7.67
CA ARG A 54 10.78 5.34 -7.34
C ARG A 54 11.59 6.31 -8.20
N SER A 55 11.30 6.39 -9.49
CA SER A 55 12.04 7.24 -10.43
C SER A 55 11.44 8.63 -10.63
N LEU A 56 10.36 8.95 -9.92
CA LEU A 56 9.68 10.23 -10.04
C LEU A 56 10.42 11.32 -9.24
N THR A 57 9.98 12.56 -9.40
CA THR A 57 10.40 13.61 -8.46
C THR A 57 9.69 13.41 -7.13
N PRO A 58 10.24 13.92 -6.02
CA PRO A 58 9.58 13.89 -4.71
C PRO A 58 8.13 14.41 -4.73
N GLU A 59 7.87 15.49 -5.47
CA GLU A 59 6.55 16.10 -5.58
C GLU A 59 5.57 15.20 -6.35
N ALA A 60 6.04 14.57 -7.42
CA ALA A 60 5.25 13.64 -8.20
C ALA A 60 4.95 12.34 -7.42
N ALA A 61 5.93 11.82 -6.68
CA ALA A 61 5.74 10.68 -5.79
C ALA A 61 4.72 10.96 -4.68
N ALA A 62 4.80 12.16 -4.07
CA ALA A 62 3.82 12.61 -3.07
C ALA A 62 2.41 12.73 -3.66
N ALA A 63 2.28 13.26 -4.88
CA ALA A 63 1.00 13.40 -5.57
C ALA A 63 0.36 12.02 -5.88
N VAL A 64 1.13 11.08 -6.42
CA VAL A 64 0.66 9.70 -6.70
C VAL A 64 0.25 9.01 -5.39
N THR A 65 1.08 9.11 -4.34
CA THR A 65 0.79 8.49 -3.04
C THR A 65 -0.49 9.08 -2.42
N THR A 66 -0.69 10.39 -2.54
CA THR A 66 -1.90 11.09 -2.09
C THR A 66 -3.14 10.56 -2.81
N GLU A 67 -3.08 10.46 -4.14
CA GLU A 67 -4.19 9.97 -4.95
C GLU A 67 -4.57 8.52 -4.60
N VAL A 68 -3.56 7.64 -4.47
CA VAL A 68 -3.75 6.24 -4.07
C VAL A 68 -4.40 6.17 -2.69
N CYS A 69 -3.93 6.97 -1.72
CA CYS A 69 -4.46 6.96 -0.35
C CYS A 69 -5.91 7.46 -0.29
N GLU A 70 -6.25 8.53 -1.03
CA GLU A 70 -7.62 9.05 -1.07
C GLU A 70 -8.60 8.05 -1.70
N ASN A 71 -8.23 7.44 -2.83
CA ASN A 71 -9.05 6.41 -3.46
C ASN A 71 -9.18 5.18 -2.57
N LEU A 72 -8.10 4.77 -1.90
CA LEU A 72 -8.11 3.64 -0.98
C LEU A 72 -9.01 3.92 0.21
N LYS A 73 -9.01 5.14 0.76
CA LYS A 73 -9.90 5.55 1.84
C LYS A 73 -11.38 5.40 1.45
N ILE A 74 -11.72 5.72 0.20
CA ILE A 74 -13.08 5.51 -0.35
C ILE A 74 -13.38 4.01 -0.49
N ALA A 75 -12.47 3.24 -1.08
CA ALA A 75 -12.65 1.80 -1.30
C ALA A 75 -12.77 1.00 0.01
N LEU A 76 -11.99 1.35 1.04
CA LEU A 76 -12.07 0.78 2.40
C LEU A 76 -13.45 1.01 3.01
N ARG A 77 -14.01 2.22 2.88
CA ARG A 77 -15.39 2.53 3.35
C ARG A 77 -16.43 1.72 2.59
N ASN A 78 -16.33 1.65 1.27
CA ASN A 78 -17.30 0.96 0.42
C ASN A 78 -17.34 -0.56 0.70
N THR A 79 -16.18 -1.15 0.97
CA THR A 79 -16.05 -2.58 1.30
C THR A 79 -16.25 -2.88 2.79
N ARG A 80 -16.38 -1.84 3.63
CA ARG A 80 -16.42 -1.94 5.11
C ARG A 80 -15.20 -2.66 5.69
N THR A 81 -14.04 -2.51 5.04
CA THR A 81 -12.78 -3.09 5.49
C THR A 81 -12.18 -2.20 6.58
N GLN A 82 -12.30 -2.63 7.84
CA GLN A 82 -11.77 -1.88 8.99
C GLN A 82 -10.47 -2.46 9.54
N ASN A 83 -10.26 -3.78 9.37
CA ASN A 83 -9.07 -4.47 9.84
C ASN A 83 -8.07 -4.65 8.69
N PHE A 84 -7.16 -3.69 8.54
CA PHE A 84 -6.14 -3.73 7.49
C PHE A 84 -4.77 -3.27 8.02
N LEU A 85 -3.72 -3.70 7.33
CA LEU A 85 -2.35 -3.23 7.51
C LEU A 85 -1.89 -2.62 6.20
N LEU A 86 -1.31 -1.43 6.27
CA LEU A 86 -0.72 -0.75 5.13
C LEU A 86 0.80 -0.88 5.19
N VAL A 87 1.40 -1.36 4.10
CA VAL A 87 2.84 -1.55 3.96
C VAL A 87 3.32 -0.66 2.83
N SER A 88 4.17 0.32 3.14
CA SER A 88 4.97 1.02 2.14
C SER A 88 6.19 0.16 1.85
N ARG A 89 6.25 -0.44 0.67
CA ARG A 89 7.37 -1.25 0.22
C ARG A 89 8.28 -0.41 -0.67
N SER A 90 9.54 -0.34 -0.27
CA SER A 90 10.61 0.31 -1.03
C SER A 90 11.82 -0.62 -1.13
N ASP A 91 12.90 -0.15 -1.74
CA ASP A 91 14.11 -0.93 -1.94
C ASP A 91 14.96 -1.06 -0.66
N SER A 92 15.65 -2.20 -0.52
CA SER A 92 16.53 -2.50 0.62
C SER A 92 17.70 -1.52 0.79
N THR A 93 18.11 -0.84 -0.29
CA THR A 93 19.17 0.18 -0.25
C THR A 93 18.64 1.61 -0.07
N LEU A 94 17.37 1.76 0.35
CA LEU A 94 16.68 3.02 0.62
C LEU A 94 16.52 3.94 -0.61
N ARG A 95 16.55 3.36 -1.82
CA ARG A 95 16.16 4.08 -3.05
C ARG A 95 14.65 4.22 -3.09
N GLY A 96 14.18 5.45 -3.29
CA GLY A 96 12.76 5.80 -3.27
C GLY A 96 12.59 7.16 -2.60
N HIS A 97 11.39 7.43 -2.08
CA HIS A 97 11.06 8.72 -1.47
C HIS A 97 10.71 8.59 0.01
N TYR A 98 11.47 7.78 0.77
CA TYR A 98 11.38 7.82 2.22
C TYR A 98 11.95 9.15 2.77
N PRO A 99 11.28 9.83 3.72
CA PRO A 99 10.03 9.47 4.39
C PRO A 99 8.75 10.03 3.74
N ILE A 100 8.86 10.76 2.63
CA ILE A 100 7.75 11.48 1.97
C ILE A 100 6.53 10.58 1.74
N GLU A 101 6.72 9.39 1.17
CA GLU A 101 5.62 8.45 0.90
C GLU A 101 4.93 8.00 2.20
N THR A 102 5.71 7.71 3.24
CA THR A 102 5.19 7.29 4.55
C THR A 102 4.49 8.43 5.30
N ASP A 103 4.95 9.66 5.15
CA ASP A 103 4.33 10.85 5.74
C ASP A 103 2.97 11.14 5.07
N VAL A 104 2.91 11.07 3.73
CA VAL A 104 1.65 11.19 2.99
C VAL A 104 0.66 10.12 3.41
N ILE A 105 1.11 8.87 3.52
CA ILE A 105 0.29 7.75 4.00
C ILE A 105 -0.29 8.05 5.40
N ALA A 106 0.53 8.49 6.33
CA ALA A 106 0.11 8.81 7.70
C ALA A 106 -0.91 9.96 7.74
N GLN A 107 -0.76 10.97 6.89
CA GLN A 107 -1.69 12.10 6.79
C GLN A 107 -3.09 11.68 6.32
N HIS A 108 -3.18 10.71 5.39
CA HIS A 108 -4.45 10.38 4.72
C HIS A 108 -5.19 9.21 5.38
N LEU A 109 -4.45 8.22 5.86
CA LEU A 109 -4.98 6.93 6.36
C LEU A 109 -4.65 6.67 7.84
N GLY A 110 -3.83 7.51 8.47
CA GLY A 110 -3.54 7.44 9.90
C GLY A 110 -4.62 8.08 10.79
N PRO A 111 -4.30 8.37 12.06
CA PRO A 111 -2.99 8.17 12.69
C PRO A 111 -2.66 6.67 12.85
N PHE A 112 -1.38 6.31 12.67
CA PHE A 112 -0.87 4.99 13.01
C PHE A 112 -0.17 5.05 14.37
N ASP A 113 -0.35 4.04 15.21
CA ASP A 113 0.28 4.00 16.54
C ASP A 113 1.82 3.85 16.47
N ALA A 114 2.32 3.23 15.40
CA ALA A 114 3.75 3.00 15.18
C ALA A 114 4.07 2.88 13.69
N HIS A 115 5.31 3.24 13.32
CA HIS A 115 5.90 3.01 12.00
C HIS A 115 7.20 2.21 12.17
N PHE A 116 7.24 1.01 11.58
CA PHE A 116 8.42 0.14 11.58
C PHE A 116 9.14 0.23 10.23
N LEU A 117 10.43 0.61 10.24
CA LEU A 117 11.28 0.63 9.04
C LEU A 117 12.25 -0.57 9.07
N THR A 118 12.07 -1.53 8.15
CA THR A 118 12.84 -2.78 8.11
C THR A 118 13.43 -3.05 6.71
N PRO A 119 14.51 -2.36 6.31
CA PRO A 119 15.05 -2.45 4.94
C PRO A 119 15.95 -3.68 4.69
N GLN A 120 16.33 -4.40 5.75
CA GLN A 120 17.25 -5.53 5.66
C GLN A 120 16.67 -6.68 4.81
N PHE A 121 17.45 -7.15 3.83
CA PHE A 121 17.16 -8.35 3.03
C PHE A 121 18.41 -9.24 2.98
N PHE A 122 18.28 -10.52 3.33
CA PHE A 122 19.41 -11.48 3.49
C PHE A 122 19.48 -12.48 2.34
#